data_AF-A0A7H9CPH3-F1
#
_entry.id   AF-A0A7H9CPH3-F1
#
_cell.length_a   1.000
_cell.length_b   1.000
_cell.length_c   1.000
_cell.angle_alpha   90.00
_cell.angle_beta   90.00
_cell.angle_gamma   90.00
#
_symmetry.space_group_name_H-M   'P 1'
#
loop_
_entity.id
_entity.type
_entity.pdbx_description
1 polymer ?
#
loop_
_entity_poly.entity_id
_entity_poly.type
_entity_poly.pdbx_seq_one_letter_code
_entity_poly.pdbx_strand_id
1 'polypeptide(L)'
;MREITQEGAVARFYKFVSFRNKFCLWLSLVILVCYYGFVASVGFFPEVLGYRLGPSSITLGIILGIFIIGLAIVSTGLYTLFANKYFDKEQAEILEDLQESGALEAMIKGEGLGQSGGKK
;
A
#
# COMPACT_ATOMS: atom_id res chain seq x y z
N MET A 1 -8.50 -28.54 -15.44
CA MET A 1 -7.25 -28.00 -14.89
C MET A 1 -6.87 -26.78 -15.70
N ARG A 2 -6.55 -25.64 -15.07
CA ARG A 2 -6.03 -24.46 -15.79
C ARG A 2 -4.65 -24.84 -16.32
N GLU A 3 -4.37 -24.75 -17.62
CA GLU A 3 -2.99 -24.81 -18.10
C GLU A 3 -2.27 -23.53 -17.65
N ILE A 4 -1.36 -23.65 -16.68
CA ILE A 4 -0.58 -22.52 -16.18
C ILE A 4 0.63 -22.34 -17.08
N THR A 5 0.57 -21.39 -18.00
CA THR A 5 1.70 -21.01 -18.85
C THR A 5 2.62 -20.04 -18.09
N GLN A 6 3.93 -20.08 -18.37
CA GLN A 6 4.90 -19.18 -17.76
C GLN A 6 4.55 -17.70 -17.97
N GLU A 7 4.13 -17.36 -19.19
CA GLU A 7 3.71 -16.00 -19.54
C GLU A 7 2.46 -15.55 -18.76
N GLY A 8 1.48 -16.45 -18.60
CA GLY A 8 0.24 -16.18 -17.88
C GLY A 8 0.45 -15.94 -16.38
N ALA A 9 1.30 -16.75 -15.74
CA ALA A 9 1.65 -16.60 -14.32
C ALA A 9 2.39 -15.28 -14.07
N VAL A 10 3.37 -14.94 -14.91
CA VAL A 10 4.12 -13.68 -14.82
C VAL A 10 3.23 -12.46 -15.06
N ALA A 11 2.31 -12.51 -16.03
CA ALA A 11 1.36 -11.43 -16.28
C ALA A 11 0.44 -11.18 -15.07
N ARG A 12 -0.04 -12.23 -14.40
CA ARG A 12 -0.82 -12.11 -13.16
C ARG A 12 -0.02 -11.45 -12.04
N PHE A 13 1.23 -11.85 -11.86
CA PHE A 13 2.13 -11.24 -10.88
C PHE A 13 2.30 -9.73 -11.11
N TYR A 14 2.62 -9.30 -12.33
CA TYR A 14 2.75 -7.87 -12.65
C TYR A 14 1.45 -7.09 -12.40
N LYS A 15 0.30 -7.68 -12.74
CA LYS A 15 -1.01 -7.07 -12.49
C LYS A 15 -1.22 -6.84 -10.99
N PHE A 16 -0.94 -7.86 -10.16
CA PHE A 16 -1.03 -7.76 -8.70
C PHE A 16 -0.07 -6.70 -8.12
N VAL A 17 1.20 -6.70 -8.52
CA VAL A 17 2.18 -5.70 -8.07
C VAL A 17 1.74 -4.29 -8.44
N SER A 18 1.21 -4.09 -9.66
CA SER A 18 0.72 -2.78 -10.10
C SER A 18 -0.46 -2.29 -9.27
N PHE A 19 -1.37 -3.18 -8.87
CA PHE A 19 -2.53 -2.86 -8.06
C PHE A 19 -2.11 -2.51 -6.63
N ARG A 20 -1.27 -3.35 -6.00
CA ARG A 20 -0.70 -3.10 -4.67
C ARG A 20 0.02 -1.75 -4.62
N ASN A 21 0.85 -1.46 -5.62
CA ASN A 21 1.63 -0.21 -5.64
C ASN A 21 0.72 1.04 -5.73
N LYS A 22 -0.32 1.01 -6.58
CA LYS A 22 -1.30 2.10 -6.67
C LYS A 22 -2.00 2.34 -5.33
N PHE A 23 -2.37 1.27 -4.63
CA PHE A 23 -3.00 1.37 -3.32
C PHE A 23 -2.06 1.99 -2.27
N CYS A 24 -0.80 1.54 -2.22
CA CYS A 24 0.20 2.12 -1.32
C CYS A 24 0.47 3.60 -1.64
N LEU A 25 0.56 3.97 -2.92
CA LEU A 25 0.72 5.37 -3.34
C LEU A 25 -0.46 6.23 -2.93
N TRP A 26 -1.68 5.72 -3.04
CA TRP A 26 -2.88 6.46 -2.65
C TRP A 26 -2.91 6.73 -1.15
N LEU A 27 -2.60 5.74 -0.32
CA LEU A 27 -2.48 5.91 1.13
C LEU A 27 -1.35 6.86 1.53
N SER A 28 -0.20 6.74 0.85
CA SER A 28 0.93 7.66 1.04
C SER A 28 0.51 9.10 0.73
N LEU A 29 -0.20 9.32 -0.37
CA LEU A 29 -0.72 10.63 -0.75
C LEU A 29 -1.67 11.21 0.29
N VAL A 30 -2.56 10.40 0.87
CA VAL A 30 -3.48 10.83 1.95
C VAL A 30 -2.70 11.35 3.16
N ILE A 31 -1.71 10.59 3.64
CA ILE A 31 -0.88 11.02 4.77
C ILE A 31 -0.07 12.27 4.43
N LEU A 32 0.47 12.34 3.20
CA LEU A 32 1.25 13.47 2.72
C LEU A 32 0.41 14.76 2.69
N VAL A 33 -0.82 14.69 2.19
CA VAL A 33 -1.76 15.82 2.17
C VAL A 33 -2.12 16.26 3.59
N CYS A 34 -2.43 15.32 4.49
CA CYS A 34 -2.72 15.65 5.89
C CYS A 34 -1.52 16.30 6.59
N TYR A 35 -0.30 15.77 6.39
CA TYR A 35 0.92 16.30 6.98
C TYR A 35 1.24 17.71 6.50
N TYR A 36 1.36 17.91 5.19
CA TYR A 36 1.68 19.23 4.65
C TYR A 36 0.54 20.23 4.83
N GLY A 37 -0.71 19.77 4.80
CA GLY A 37 -1.87 20.61 5.13
C GLY A 37 -1.80 21.14 6.57
N PHE A 38 -1.43 20.28 7.53
CA PHE A 38 -1.24 20.69 8.91
C PHE A 38 -0.06 21.64 9.08
N VAL A 39 1.10 21.30 8.51
CA VAL A 39 2.31 22.13 8.58
C VAL A 39 2.07 23.51 7.95
N ALA A 40 1.42 23.57 6.79
CA ALA A 40 1.04 24.82 6.15
C ALA A 40 0.07 25.62 7.03
N SER A 41 -0.92 24.96 7.65
CA SER A 41 -1.86 25.63 8.56
C SER A 41 -1.15 26.27 9.76
N VAL A 42 -0.17 25.59 10.34
CA VAL A 42 0.65 26.11 11.44
C VAL A 42 1.44 27.37 11.01
N GLY A 43 1.97 27.38 9.79
CA GLY A 43 2.74 28.51 9.27
C GLY A 43 1.90 29.73 8.86
N PHE A 44 0.75 29.50 8.21
CA PHE A 44 -0.08 30.58 7.66
C PHE A 44 -1.19 31.07 8.59
N PHE A 45 -1.72 30.20 9.46
CA PHE A 45 -2.89 30.52 10.31
C PHE A 45 -2.64 30.24 11.81
N PRO A 46 -1.53 30.73 12.40
CA PRO A 46 -1.21 30.44 13.80
C PRO A 46 -2.28 30.96 14.77
N GLU A 47 -2.94 32.08 14.47
CA GLU A 47 -4.03 32.65 15.30
C GLU A 47 -5.25 31.73 15.35
N VAL A 48 -5.58 31.05 14.24
CA VAL A 48 -6.69 30.10 14.17
C VAL A 48 -6.36 28.85 14.99
N LEU A 49 -5.16 28.27 14.82
CA LEU A 49 -4.76 27.10 15.61
C LEU A 49 -4.57 27.43 17.09
N GLY A 50 -4.22 28.68 17.42
CA GLY A 50 -4.08 29.18 18.79
C GLY A 50 -5.40 29.54 19.46
N TYR A 51 -6.51 29.57 18.71
CA TYR A 51 -7.82 29.91 19.25
C TYR A 51 -8.22 28.92 20.35
N ARG A 52 -8.49 29.45 21.54
CA ARG A 52 -8.83 28.67 22.73
C ARG A 52 -10.31 28.36 22.73
N LEU A 53 -10.68 27.10 22.98
CA LEU A 53 -12.06 26.72 23.21
C LEU A 53 -12.41 26.91 24.68
N GLY A 54 -13.05 28.03 24.98
CA GLY A 54 -13.56 28.35 26.31
C GLY A 54 -12.47 28.75 27.31
N PRO A 55 -12.73 28.65 28.62
CA PRO A 55 -11.77 29.02 29.67
C PRO A 55 -10.61 28.03 29.84
N SER A 56 -10.56 26.97 29.03
CA SER A 56 -9.53 25.92 29.09
C SER A 56 -8.32 26.25 28.21
N SER A 57 -7.20 25.56 28.45
CA SER A 57 -5.98 25.66 27.63
C SER A 57 -6.05 24.88 26.31
N ILE A 58 -7.20 24.26 26.00
CA ILE A 58 -7.40 23.51 24.75
C ILE A 58 -7.55 24.47 23.58
N THR A 59 -6.69 24.32 22.58
CA THR A 59 -6.73 25.11 21.35
C THR A 59 -7.29 24.30 20.18
N LEU A 60 -7.76 24.99 19.14
CA LEU A 60 -8.15 24.33 17.88
C LEU A 60 -7.02 23.47 17.29
N GLY A 61 -5.76 23.89 17.43
CA GLY A 61 -4.61 23.12 16.97
C GLY A 61 -4.44 21.78 17.70
N ILE A 62 -4.73 21.71 19.01
CA ILE A 62 -4.70 20.45 19.75
C ILE A 62 -5.78 19.50 19.24
N ILE A 63 -7.00 20.00 19.02
CA ILE A 63 -8.11 19.19 18.49
C ILE A 63 -7.77 18.67 17.08
N LEU A 64 -7.26 19.55 16.21
CA LEU A 64 -6.85 19.19 14.86
C LEU A 64 -5.71 18.16 14.85
N GLY A 65 -4.71 18.33 15.73
CA GLY A 65 -3.62 17.38 15.87
C GLY A 65 -4.08 15.99 16.31
N ILE A 66 -4.96 15.92 17.32
CA ILE A 66 -5.57 14.66 17.77
C ILE A 66 -6.37 14.01 16.64
N PHE A 67 -7.12 14.80 15.88
CA PHE A 67 -7.87 14.32 14.72
C PHE A 67 -6.95 13.69 13.67
N ILE A 68 -5.83 14.34 13.33
CA ILE A 68 -4.85 13.80 12.37
C ILE A 68 -4.20 12.51 12.88
N ILE A 69 -3.86 12.44 14.18
CA ILE A 69 -3.33 11.21 14.79
C ILE A 69 -4.35 10.07 14.66
N GLY A 70 -5.63 10.36 14.97
CA GLY A 70 -6.72 9.41 14.79
C GLY A 70 -6.84 8.93 13.35
N LEU A 71 -6.80 9.86 12.38
CA LEU A 71 -6.80 9.52 10.96
C LEU A 71 -5.61 8.64 10.55
N ALA A 72 -4.42 8.90 11.08
CA ALA A 72 -3.23 8.09 10.80
C ALA A 72 -3.37 6.67 11.32
N ILE A 73 -3.87 6.50 12.56
CA ILE A 73 -4.13 5.18 13.15
C ILE A 73 -5.20 4.44 12.34
N VAL A 74 -6.31 5.10 12.01
CA VAL A 74 -7.40 4.51 11.21
C VAL A 74 -6.89 4.10 9.84
N SER A 75 -6.14 4.96 9.15
CA SER A 75 -5.58 4.65 7.82
C SER A 75 -4.64 3.46 7.86
N THR A 76 -3.78 3.38 8.89
CA THR A 76 -2.88 2.23 9.10
C THR A 76 -3.66 0.95 9.40
N GLY A 77 -4.72 1.03 10.21
CA GLY A 77 -5.60 -0.10 10.51
C GLY A 77 -6.36 -0.58 9.26
N LEU A 78 -6.95 0.33 8.50
CA LEU A 78 -7.65 0.01 7.25
C LEU A 78 -6.71 -0.64 6.23
N TYR A 79 -5.51 -0.09 6.08
CA TYR A 79 -4.47 -0.66 5.22
C TYR A 79 -4.10 -2.08 5.65
N THR A 80 -3.76 -2.29 6.92
CA THR A 80 -3.33 -3.61 7.41
C THR A 80 -4.44 -4.64 7.31
N LEU A 81 -5.70 -4.29 7.64
CA LEU A 81 -6.83 -5.20 7.46
C LEU A 81 -7.07 -5.57 6.00
N PHE A 82 -6.96 -4.59 5.09
CA PHE A 82 -7.11 -4.85 3.66
C PHE A 82 -5.96 -5.72 3.13
N ALA A 83 -4.71 -5.42 3.52
CA ALA A 83 -3.54 -6.17 3.12
C ALA A 83 -3.59 -7.62 3.60
N ASN A 84 -3.90 -7.83 4.88
CA ASN A 84 -3.93 -9.16 5.49
C ASN A 84 -5.03 -10.06 4.89
N LYS A 85 -6.14 -9.48 4.43
CA LYS A 85 -7.25 -10.27 3.85
C LYS A 85 -7.14 -10.45 2.35
N TYR A 86 -6.84 -9.38 1.62
CA TYR A 86 -6.92 -9.37 0.17
C TYR A 86 -5.56 -9.67 -0.45
N PHE A 87 -4.51 -8.94 -0.05
CA PHE A 87 -3.20 -9.10 -0.67
C PHE A 87 -2.51 -10.40 -0.28
N ASP A 88 -2.60 -10.85 0.97
CA ASP A 88 -1.90 -12.08 1.40
C ASP A 88 -2.47 -13.32 0.70
N LYS A 89 -3.79 -13.41 0.57
CA LYS A 89 -4.44 -14.52 -0.14
C LYS A 89 -4.09 -14.52 -1.63
N GLU A 90 -4.20 -13.37 -2.29
CA GLU A 90 -3.90 -13.25 -3.72
C GLU A 90 -2.41 -13.47 -4.02
N GLN A 91 -1.53 -13.01 -3.13
CA GLN A 91 -0.08 -13.23 -3.22
C GLN A 91 0.27 -14.72 -3.11
N ALA A 92 -0.38 -15.46 -2.21
CA ALA A 92 -0.15 -16.90 -2.06
C ALA A 92 -0.52 -17.67 -3.33
N GLU A 93 -1.71 -17.40 -3.93
CA GLU A 93 -2.14 -18.05 -5.18
C GLU A 93 -1.19 -17.70 -6.34
N ILE A 94 -0.75 -16.44 -6.45
CA ILE A 94 0.19 -16.03 -7.50
C ILE A 94 1.56 -16.69 -7.34
N LEU A 95 2.03 -16.86 -6.10
CA LEU A 95 3.31 -17.52 -5.85
C LEU A 95 3.26 -19.00 -6.21
N GLU A 96 2.14 -19.67 -5.91
CA GLU A 96 1.87 -21.05 -6.31
C GLU A 96 1.85 -21.18 -7.86
N ASP A 97 1.10 -20.32 -8.56
CA ASP A 97 1.07 -20.27 -10.03
C ASP A 97 2.48 -20.08 -10.65
N LEU A 98 3.32 -19.25 -10.03
CA LEU A 98 4.70 -18.99 -10.48
C LEU A 98 5.64 -20.19 -10.24
N GLN A 99 5.42 -20.95 -9.16
CA GLN A 99 6.18 -22.16 -8.84
C GLN A 99 5.78 -23.31 -9.76
N GLU A 100 4.49 -23.57 -9.92
CA GLU A 100 3.97 -24.66 -10.76
C GLU A 100 4.35 -24.49 -12.24
N SER A 101 4.40 -23.24 -12.73
CA SER A 101 4.82 -22.94 -14.10
C SER A 101 6.35 -22.99 -14.30
N GLY A 102 7.15 -23.11 -13.25
CA GLY A 102 8.61 -22.98 -13.32
C GLY A 102 9.10 -21.58 -13.72
N ALA A 103 8.18 -20.60 -13.81
CA ALA A 103 8.51 -19.22 -14.16
C ALA A 103 9.32 -18.54 -13.04
N LEU A 104 9.07 -18.92 -11.78
CA LEU A 104 9.83 -18.41 -10.64
C LEU A 104 11.33 -18.73 -10.74
N GLU A 105 11.66 -19.97 -11.08
CA GLU A 105 13.06 -20.40 -11.24
C GLU A 105 13.75 -19.68 -12.40
N ALA A 106 13.06 -19.54 -13.53
CA ALA A 106 13.57 -18.80 -14.68
C ALA A 106 13.86 -17.34 -14.32
N MET A 107 12.97 -16.68 -13.57
CA MET A 107 13.18 -15.30 -13.11
C MET A 107 14.36 -15.16 -12.13
N ILE A 108 14.53 -16.09 -11.19
CA ILE A 108 15.65 -16.07 -10.24
C ILE A 108 16.99 -16.27 -10.95
N LYS A 109 17.03 -17.15 -11.95
CA LYS A 109 18.25 -17.47 -12.71
C LYS A 109 18.54 -16.48 -13.83
N GLY A 110 17.63 -15.55 -14.11
CA GLY A 110 17.73 -14.59 -15.21
C GLY A 110 17.58 -15.24 -16.59
N GLU A 111 16.98 -16.43 -16.66
CA GLU A 111 16.72 -17.12 -17.92
C GLU A 111 15.43 -16.57 -18.56
N GLY A 112 15.41 -16.45 -19.89
CA GLY A 112 14.21 -16.05 -20.61
C GLY A 112 13.08 -17.07 -20.42
N LEU A 113 11.84 -16.60 -20.30
CA LEU A 113 10.65 -17.44 -20.23
C LEU A 113 10.64 -18.42 -21.42
N GLY A 114 10.51 -19.72 -21.15
CA GLY A 114 10.57 -20.77 -22.16
C GLY A 114 11.89 -21.55 -22.29
N GLN A 115 12.97 -21.19 -21.59
CA GLN A 115 14.26 -21.92 -21.67
C GLN A 115 14.37 -23.15 -20.74
N SER A 116 13.52 -23.27 -19.71
CA SER A 116 13.62 -24.36 -18.70
C SER A 116 12.92 -25.67 -19.11
N GLY A 117 12.14 -25.69 -20.20
CA GLY A 117 11.40 -26.87 -20.68
C GLY A 117 12.23 -27.95 -21.40
N GLY A 118 13.57 -27.88 -21.33
CA GLY A 118 14.48 -28.67 -22.15
C GLY A 118 15.56 -29.40 -21.38
N LYS A 119 15.22 -30.14 -20.33
CA LYS A 119 16.08 -31.24 -19.85
C LYS A 119 15.28 -32.54 -19.81
N LYS A 120 15.42 -33.31 -20.88
CA LYS A 120 15.39 -34.78 -20.80
C LYS A 120 16.59 -35.27 -20.02
#